data_AF-A0A7X9TPK2-F1
#
_entry.id   AF-A0A7X9TPK2-F1
#
_cell.length_a   1.000
_cell.length_b   1.000
_cell.length_c   1.000
_cell.angle_alpha   90.00
_cell.angle_beta   90.00
_cell.angle_gamma   90.00
#
_symmetry.space_group_name_H-M   'P 1'
#
loop_
_entity.id
_entity.type
_entity.pdbx_description
1 polymer ?
#
loop_
_entity_poly.entity_id
_entity_poly.type
_entity_poly.pdbx_seq_one_letter_code
_entity_poly.pdbx_strand_id
1 'polypeptide(L)'
;MSQGIEFNRLMLDMRSMQMDAMAQPKSVAQVPQLGQSSFADMLGSAINKVSDTQQASSQLANAFEIGKSGVDLTDVMVASQKASVSFQALTQVRNKLVQAYQDIMQMPV
;
A
#
# COMPACT_ATOMS: atom_id res chain seq x y z
N MET A 1 -28.81 25.93 -56.62
CA MET A 1 -27.48 25.29 -56.73
C MET A 1 -26.66 25.51 -55.45
N SER A 2 -27.20 25.20 -54.26
CA SER A 2 -26.58 25.59 -52.98
C SER A 2 -26.51 24.48 -51.92
N GLN A 3 -27.13 23.31 -52.13
CA GLN A 3 -27.13 22.20 -51.16
C GLN A 3 -25.90 21.28 -51.24
N GLY A 4 -25.09 21.34 -52.31
CA GLY A 4 -23.89 20.52 -52.45
C GLY A 4 -22.66 21.03 -51.67
N ILE A 5 -22.65 22.33 -51.32
CA ILE A 5 -21.49 22.97 -50.67
C ILE A 5 -21.49 22.73 -49.15
N GLU A 6 -22.67 22.56 -48.53
CA GLU A 6 -22.81 22.31 -47.10
C GLU A 6 -22.39 20.89 -46.71
N PHE A 7 -22.69 19.89 -47.54
CA PHE A 7 -22.26 18.50 -47.31
C PHE A 7 -20.73 18.35 -47.31
N ASN A 8 -20.05 19.09 -48.20
CA ASN A 8 -18.59 19.08 -48.26
C ASN A 8 -17.95 19.79 -47.05
N ARG A 9 -18.62 20.78 -46.45
CA ARG A 9 -18.15 21.46 -45.23
C ARG A 9 -18.32 20.59 -43.99
N LEU A 10 -19.43 19.86 -43.88
CA LEU A 10 -19.66 18.94 -42.74
C LEU A 10 -18.66 17.79 -42.72
N MET A 11 -18.30 17.25 -43.88
CA MET A 11 -17.25 16.22 -43.97
C MET A 11 -15.85 16.76 -43.63
N LEU A 12 -15.58 18.03 -43.93
CA LEU A 12 -14.32 18.68 -43.53
C LEU A 12 -14.25 18.85 -42.00
N ASP A 13 -15.37 19.23 -41.39
CA ASP A 13 -15.49 19.47 -39.96
C ASP A 13 -15.43 18.16 -39.14
N MET A 14 -15.98 17.06 -39.67
CA MET A 14 -15.78 15.74 -39.06
C MET A 14 -14.31 15.27 -39.15
N ARG A 15 -13.57 15.69 -40.19
CA ARG A 15 -12.17 15.30 -40.37
C ARG A 15 -11.23 16.08 -39.45
N SER A 16 -11.49 17.36 -39.20
CA SER A 16 -10.75 18.14 -38.20
C SER A 16 -11.00 17.61 -36.80
N MET A 17 -12.25 17.27 -36.47
CA MET A 17 -12.59 16.72 -35.15
C MET A 17 -11.95 15.35 -34.89
N GLN A 18 -11.80 14.50 -35.93
CA GLN A 18 -11.05 13.25 -35.82
C GLN A 18 -9.55 13.47 -35.61
N MET A 19 -8.95 14.50 -36.22
CA MET A 19 -7.54 14.81 -36.01
C MET A 19 -7.26 15.38 -34.62
N ASP A 20 -8.15 16.21 -34.07
CA ASP A 20 -8.04 16.68 -32.69
C ASP A 20 -8.17 15.54 -31.66
N ALA A 21 -9.01 14.53 -31.97
CA ALA A 21 -9.16 13.34 -31.13
C ALA A 21 -7.96 12.37 -31.22
N MET A 22 -7.22 12.36 -32.33
CA MET A 22 -5.99 11.57 -32.49
C MET A 22 -4.71 12.30 -32.06
N ALA A 23 -4.73 13.63 -32.03
CA ALA A 23 -3.60 14.48 -31.64
C ALA A 23 -3.48 14.68 -30.11
N GLN A 24 -4.50 14.31 -29.34
CA GLN A 24 -4.33 14.09 -27.91
C GLN A 24 -4.00 12.62 -27.66
N PRO A 25 -2.71 12.24 -27.54
CA PRO A 25 -2.42 11.05 -26.79
C PRO A 25 -3.09 11.25 -25.44
N LYS A 26 -4.04 10.39 -25.09
CA LYS A 26 -4.49 10.25 -23.70
C LYS A 26 -3.22 9.97 -22.93
N SER A 27 -2.65 11.00 -22.33
CA SER A 27 -1.56 10.90 -21.40
C SER A 27 -2.04 9.90 -20.37
N VAL A 28 -1.53 8.68 -20.45
CA VAL A 28 -1.67 7.70 -19.38
C VAL A 28 -1.29 8.47 -18.13
N ALA A 29 -2.28 8.73 -17.28
CA ALA A 29 -2.11 9.53 -16.09
C ALA A 29 -0.88 8.96 -15.39
N GLN A 30 0.19 9.75 -15.35
CA GLN A 30 1.43 9.37 -14.71
C GLN A 30 1.03 9.03 -13.28
N VAL A 31 1.08 7.74 -12.95
CA VAL A 31 0.82 7.27 -11.59
C VAL A 31 1.77 8.08 -10.72
N PRO A 32 1.27 8.88 -9.77
CA PRO A 32 2.13 9.68 -8.91
C PRO A 32 3.17 8.73 -8.32
N GLN A 33 4.44 8.98 -8.58
CA GLN A 33 5.52 8.23 -7.99
C GLN A 33 5.49 8.56 -6.50
N LEU A 34 4.72 7.77 -5.76
CA LEU A 34 4.50 7.90 -4.32
C LEU A 34 5.88 7.98 -3.66
N GLY A 35 6.14 9.12 -3.05
CA GLY A 35 7.45 9.48 -2.53
C GLY A 35 8.00 8.46 -1.52
N GLN A 36 9.25 8.07 -1.76
CA GLN A 36 10.35 7.93 -0.79
C GLN A 36 10.21 7.09 0.49
N SER A 37 9.10 6.41 0.74
CA SER A 37 9.09 5.22 1.60
C SER A 37 8.52 4.08 0.80
N SER A 38 9.38 3.19 0.34
CA SER A 38 8.96 1.99 -0.37
C SER A 38 8.05 1.22 0.58
N PHE A 39 7.01 0.58 0.04
CA PHE A 39 6.19 -0.34 0.83
C PHE A 39 7.07 -1.34 1.62
N ALA A 40 8.19 -1.78 1.03
CA ALA A 40 9.20 -2.61 1.68
C ALA A 40 9.81 -1.96 2.93
N ASP A 41 10.07 -0.65 2.91
CA ASP A 41 10.61 0.10 4.06
C ASP A 41 9.58 0.17 5.20
N MET A 42 8.30 0.39 4.85
CA MET A 42 7.21 0.36 5.84
C MET A 42 7.01 -1.03 6.43
N LEU A 43 7.07 -2.08 5.61
CA LEU A 43 6.98 -3.46 6.07
C LEU A 43 8.16 -3.82 6.99
N GLY A 44 9.38 -3.48 6.58
CA GLY A 44 10.58 -3.68 7.40
C GLY A 44 10.47 -2.96 8.75
N SER A 45 10.01 -1.71 8.73
CA SER A 45 9.75 -0.94 9.94
C SER A 45 8.68 -1.58 10.84
N ALA A 46 7.62 -2.14 10.25
CA ALA A 46 6.58 -2.84 11.00
C ALA A 46 7.10 -4.14 11.63
N ILE A 47 7.92 -4.92 10.93
CA ILE A 47 8.57 -6.12 11.47
C ILE A 47 9.47 -5.75 12.66
N ASN A 48 10.32 -4.73 12.51
CA ASN A 48 11.17 -4.24 13.59
C ASN A 48 10.35 -3.81 14.79
N LYS A 49 9.25 -3.06 14.57
CA LYS A 49 8.34 -2.64 15.64
C LYS A 49 7.75 -3.83 16.42
N VAL A 50 7.36 -4.90 15.74
CA VAL A 50 6.87 -6.12 16.41
C VAL A 50 7.98 -6.75 17.24
N SER A 51 9.19 -6.85 16.70
CA SER A 51 10.35 -7.38 17.43
C SER A 51 10.63 -6.56 18.69
N ASP A 52 10.61 -5.24 18.60
CA ASP A 52 10.79 -4.33 19.74
C ASP A 52 9.71 -4.56 20.81
N THR A 53 8.44 -4.66 20.41
CA THR A 53 7.35 -4.92 21.36
C THR A 53 7.47 -6.26 22.06
N GLN A 54 7.95 -7.28 21.35
CA GLN A 54 8.15 -8.61 21.88
C GLN A 54 9.32 -8.62 22.88
N GLN A 55 10.43 -7.97 22.54
CA GLN A 55 11.59 -7.83 23.41
C GLN A 55 11.25 -7.02 24.67
N ALA A 56 10.49 -5.93 24.54
CA ALA A 56 10.01 -5.14 25.67
C ALA A 56 9.14 -5.98 26.62
N SER A 57 8.24 -6.80 26.09
CA SER A 57 7.43 -7.71 26.90
C SER A 57 8.30 -8.72 27.65
N SER A 58 9.31 -9.30 27.00
CA SER A 58 10.23 -10.25 27.65
C SER A 58 11.07 -9.58 28.74
N GLN A 59 11.53 -8.35 28.51
CA GLN A 59 12.28 -7.60 29.51
C GLN A 59 11.42 -7.27 30.74
N LEU A 60 10.16 -6.87 30.54
CA LEU A 60 9.23 -6.61 31.64
C LEU A 60 8.92 -7.88 32.42
N ALA A 61 8.68 -9.00 31.72
CA ALA A 61 8.48 -10.30 32.37
C ALA A 61 9.68 -10.69 33.24
N ASN A 62 10.90 -10.59 32.70
CA ASN A 62 12.09 -10.90 33.46
C ASN A 62 12.31 -9.93 34.64
N ALA A 63 12.09 -8.63 34.44
CA ALA A 63 12.18 -7.64 35.50
C ALA A 63 11.19 -7.92 36.65
N PHE A 64 9.99 -8.39 36.32
CA PHE A 64 9.01 -8.82 37.31
C PHE A 64 9.45 -10.10 38.03
N GLU A 65 9.95 -11.11 37.31
CA GLU A 65 10.44 -12.38 37.89
C GLU A 65 11.57 -12.17 38.90
N ILE A 66 12.48 -11.22 38.64
CA ILE A 66 13.58 -10.89 39.56
C ILE A 66 13.17 -9.90 40.67
N GLY A 67 11.91 -9.46 40.72
CA GLY A 67 11.39 -8.56 41.74
C GLY A 67 11.89 -7.11 41.63
N LYS A 68 12.21 -6.64 40.42
CA LYS A 68 12.66 -5.27 40.19
C LYS A 68 11.55 -4.29 40.60
N SER A 69 11.87 -3.35 41.50
CA SER A 69 10.90 -2.32 41.93
C SER A 69 10.45 -1.46 40.75
N GLY A 70 9.15 -1.15 40.71
CA GLY A 70 8.54 -0.31 39.68
C GLY A 70 8.10 -1.04 38.41
N VAL A 71 8.09 -2.38 38.40
CA VAL A 71 7.45 -3.19 37.35
C VAL A 71 6.33 -3.99 37.99
N ASP A 72 5.09 -3.68 37.63
CA ASP A 72 3.92 -4.43 38.11
C ASP A 72 3.53 -5.54 37.13
N LEU A 73 2.88 -6.58 37.66
CA LEU A 73 2.33 -7.67 36.85
C LEU A 73 1.43 -7.15 35.73
N THR A 74 0.67 -6.09 36.01
CA THR A 74 -0.19 -5.42 35.03
C THR A 74 0.59 -4.91 33.83
N ASP A 75 1.78 -4.34 34.04
CA ASP A 75 2.63 -3.84 32.95
C ASP A 75 3.12 -4.99 32.05
N VAL A 76 3.50 -6.12 32.67
CA VAL A 76 3.89 -7.34 31.94
C VAL A 76 2.74 -7.85 31.09
N MET A 77 1.53 -7.91 31.66
CA MET A 77 0.34 -8.38 30.95
C MET A 77 -0.03 -7.46 29.78
N VAL A 78 0.00 -6.14 29.99
CA VAL A 78 -0.28 -5.17 28.91
C VAL A 78 0.77 -5.26 27.81
N ALA A 79 2.05 -5.36 28.16
CA ALA A 79 3.13 -5.50 27.18
C ALA A 79 3.00 -6.80 26.36
N SER A 80 2.67 -7.91 27.01
CA SER A 80 2.43 -9.20 26.36
C SER A 80 1.23 -9.16 25.41
N GLN A 81 0.14 -8.53 25.83
CA GLN A 81 -1.04 -8.35 24.98
C GLN A 81 -0.73 -7.47 23.77
N LYS A 82 0.04 -6.39 23.96
CA LYS A 82 0.48 -5.50 22.88
C LYS A 82 1.35 -6.23 21.87
N ALA A 83 2.30 -7.04 22.33
CA ALA A 83 3.15 -7.85 21.45
C ALA A 83 2.32 -8.86 20.64
N SER A 84 1.36 -9.51 21.30
CA SER A 84 0.46 -10.50 20.67
C SER A 84 -0.40 -9.87 19.57
N VAL A 85 -1.06 -8.74 19.84
CA VAL A 85 -1.89 -8.04 18.84
C VAL A 85 -1.05 -7.50 17.69
N SER A 86 0.14 -6.96 17.98
CA SER A 86 1.06 -6.45 16.95
C SER A 86 1.55 -7.57 16.01
N PHE A 87 1.85 -8.74 16.56
CA PHE A 87 2.24 -9.92 15.78
C PHE A 87 1.10 -10.45 14.90
N GLN A 88 -0.12 -10.49 15.44
CA GLN A 88 -1.31 -10.87 14.66
C GLN A 88 -1.51 -9.93 13.47
N ALA A 89 -1.42 -8.61 13.70
CA ALA A 89 -1.53 -7.62 12.64
C ALA A 89 -0.45 -7.83 11.55
N LEU A 90 0.80 -8.05 11.95
CA LEU A 90 1.89 -8.31 11.00
C LEU A 90 1.66 -9.58 10.17
N THR A 91 1.13 -10.64 10.79
CA THR A 91 0.81 -11.89 10.09
C THR A 91 -0.23 -11.66 8.99
N GLN A 92 -1.23 -10.81 9.23
CA GLN A 92 -2.21 -10.44 8.21
C GLN A 92 -1.56 -9.70 7.04
N VAL A 93 -0.66 -8.74 7.33
CA VAL A 93 0.08 -8.01 6.29
C VAL A 93 0.95 -8.96 5.47
N ARG A 94 1.68 -9.87 6.13
CA ARG A 94 2.48 -10.91 5.46
C ARG A 94 1.63 -11.75 4.51
N ASN A 95 0.48 -12.24 4.98
CA ASN A 95 -0.42 -13.06 4.17
C ASN A 95 -0.93 -12.30 2.94
N LYS A 96 -1.32 -11.03 3.12
CA LYS A 96 -1.77 -10.17 2.01
C LYS A 96 -0.67 -9.93 0.97
N LEU A 97 0.58 -9.83 1.39
CA LEU A 97 1.69 -9.67 0.46
C LEU A 97 2.01 -10.92 -0.33
N VAL A 98 2.01 -12.06 0.35
CA VAL A 98 2.17 -13.35 -0.31
C VAL A 98 1.02 -13.58 -1.31
N GLN A 99 -0.19 -13.15 -0.99
CA GLN A 99 -1.31 -13.18 -1.91
C GLN A 99 -1.11 -12.23 -3.11
N ALA A 100 -0.76 -10.97 -2.88
CA ALA A 100 -0.52 -10.00 -3.97
C ALA A 100 0.60 -10.46 -4.94
N TYR A 101 1.65 -11.10 -4.42
CA TYR A 101 2.70 -11.69 -5.26
C TYR A 101 2.17 -12.85 -6.11
N GLN A 102 1.37 -13.74 -5.52
CA GLN A 102 0.71 -14.83 -6.27
C GLN A 102 -0.25 -14.30 -7.33
N ASP A 103 -1.02 -13.26 -7.03
CA ASP A 103 -1.97 -12.64 -7.96
C ASP A 103 -1.24 -12.04 -9.19
N ILE A 104 -0.09 -11.39 -8.98
CA ILE A 104 0.74 -10.88 -10.09
C ILE A 104 1.28 -12.03 -10.95
N MET A 105 1.69 -13.15 -10.35
CA MET A 105 2.16 -14.32 -11.10
C MET A 105 1.07 -15.00 -11.92
N GLN A 106 -0.19 -14.90 -11.48
CA GLN A 106 -1.34 -15.52 -12.13
C GLN A 106 -2.01 -14.62 -13.16
N MET A 107 -1.64 -13.33 -13.25
CA MET A 107 -2.12 -12.48 -14.33
C MET A 107 -1.57 -12.98 -15.67
N PRO A 108 -2.44 -13.36 -16.63
CA PRO A 108 -2.00 -13.64 -17.98
C PRO A 108 -1.46 -12.34 -18.60
N VAL A 109 -0.26 -12.42 -19.18
CA VAL A 109 0.32 -11.37 -20.03
C VAL A 109 -0.45 -11.22 -21.33
#